data_AF-A0A6J4S1A7-F1
#
_entry.id   AF-A0A6J4S1A7-F1
#
_cell.length_a   1.000
_cell.length_b   1.000
_cell.length_c   1.000
_cell.angle_alpha   90.00
_cell.angle_beta   90.00
_cell.angle_gamma   90.00
#
_symmetry.space_group_name_H-M   'P 1'
#
loop_
_entity.id
_entity.type
_entity.pdbx_description
1 polymer ?
#
loop_
_entity_poly.entity_id
_entity_poly.type
_entity_poly.pdbx_seq_one_letter_code
_entity_poly.pdbx_strand_id
1 'polypeptide(L)'
;MTRADLADVVHREIGLSRAESAMIVERVLYHMCHALSEGENVKISGFGSFILRDKGERVGRNPKTGVEVPIAPRRVLTFRASQLMRDQIAEG
;
A
#
# COMPACT_ATOMS: atom_id res chain seq x y z
N MET A 1 -12.13 -8.41 -0.22
CA MET A 1 -11.06 -9.22 -0.82
C MET A 1 -9.90 -9.34 0.15
N THR A 2 -9.57 -10.54 0.57
CA THR A 2 -8.48 -10.92 1.48
C THR A 2 -7.28 -11.48 0.70
N ARG A 3 -6.17 -11.77 1.39
CA ARG A 3 -5.02 -12.48 0.80
C ARG A 3 -5.38 -13.88 0.28
N ALA A 4 -6.24 -14.60 1.01
CA ALA A 4 -6.71 -15.91 0.58
C ALA A 4 -7.57 -15.80 -0.68
N ASP A 5 -8.46 -14.80 -0.74
CA ASP A 5 -9.29 -14.53 -1.93
C ASP A 5 -8.41 -14.25 -3.17
N LEU A 6 -7.33 -13.47 -3.01
CA LEU A 6 -6.37 -13.21 -4.10
C LEU A 6 -5.67 -14.48 -4.59
N ALA A 7 -5.21 -15.32 -3.66
CA ALA A 7 -4.57 -16.59 -4.01
C ALA A 7 -5.53 -17.55 -4.72
N ASP A 8 -6.79 -17.58 -4.30
CA ASP A 8 -7.84 -18.39 -4.93
C ASP A 8 -8.18 -17.88 -6.34
N VAL A 9 -8.19 -16.56 -6.57
CA VAL A 9 -8.33 -15.98 -7.92
C VAL A 9 -7.17 -16.42 -8.81
N VAL A 10 -5.93 -16.28 -8.34
CA VAL A 10 -4.73 -16.71 -9.09
C VAL A 10 -4.77 -18.20 -9.42
N HIS A 11 -5.16 -19.05 -8.47
CA HIS A 11 -5.33 -20.49 -8.68
C HIS A 11 -6.32 -20.78 -9.80
N ARG A 12 -7.49 -20.13 -9.80
CA ARG A 12 -8.55 -20.37 -10.78
C ARG A 12 -8.20 -19.85 -12.17
N GLU A 13 -7.56 -18.70 -12.27
CA GLU A 13 -7.28 -18.06 -13.56
C GLU A 13 -6.02 -18.61 -14.24
N ILE A 14 -4.99 -18.94 -13.46
CA ILE A 14 -3.68 -19.35 -13.99
C ILE A 14 -3.51 -20.88 -13.94
N GLY A 15 -4.32 -21.59 -13.14
CA GLY A 15 -4.28 -23.06 -13.05
C GLY A 15 -3.12 -23.60 -12.22
N LEU A 16 -2.39 -22.74 -11.49
CA LEU A 16 -1.34 -23.15 -10.54
C LEU A 16 -1.94 -23.91 -9.37
N SER A 17 -1.15 -24.67 -8.61
CA SER A 17 -1.66 -25.24 -7.36
C SER A 17 -2.04 -24.15 -6.36
N ARG A 18 -2.92 -24.49 -5.40
CA ARG A 18 -3.29 -23.55 -4.31
C ARG A 18 -2.07 -23.11 -3.50
N ALA A 19 -1.12 -24.03 -3.26
CA ALA A 19 0.10 -23.74 -2.53
C ALA A 19 0.99 -22.75 -3.29
N GLU A 20 1.20 -22.95 -4.59
CA GLU A 20 1.97 -22.03 -5.43
C GLU A 20 1.30 -20.67 -5.53
N SER A 21 -0.03 -20.63 -5.70
CA SER A 21 -0.80 -19.40 -5.79
C SER A 21 -0.69 -18.57 -4.51
N ALA A 22 -0.83 -19.21 -3.34
CA ALA A 22 -0.65 -18.57 -2.04
C ALA A 22 0.79 -18.04 -1.88
N MET A 23 1.78 -18.85 -2.25
CA MET A 23 3.19 -18.47 -2.20
C MET A 23 3.48 -17.24 -3.08
N ILE A 24 2.96 -17.19 -4.31
CA ILE A 24 3.19 -16.07 -5.23
C ILE A 24 2.61 -14.77 -4.65
N VAL A 25 1.36 -14.79 -4.19
CA VAL A 25 0.72 -13.61 -3.58
C VAL A 25 1.51 -13.14 -2.35
N GLU A 26 1.94 -14.07 -1.50
CA GLU A 26 2.77 -13.74 -0.35
C GLU A 26 4.12 -13.13 -0.73
N ARG A 27 4.79 -13.67 -1.75
CA ARG A 27 6.07 -13.15 -2.24
C ARG A 27 5.93 -11.74 -2.81
N VAL A 28 4.86 -11.45 -3.55
CA VAL A 28 4.60 -10.09 -4.06
C VAL A 28 4.48 -9.11 -2.90
N LEU A 29 3.63 -9.40 -1.91
CA LEU A 29 3.45 -8.53 -0.74
C LEU A 29 4.74 -8.38 0.07
N TYR A 30 5.50 -9.46 0.24
CA TYR A 30 6.80 -9.44 0.89
C TYR A 30 7.77 -8.49 0.19
N HIS A 31 7.93 -8.60 -1.13
CA HIS A 31 8.85 -7.75 -1.90
C HIS A 31 8.41 -6.28 -1.89
N MET A 32 7.10 -6.00 -1.91
CA MET A 32 6.60 -4.63 -1.75
C MET A 32 6.98 -4.05 -0.39
N CYS A 33 6.74 -4.79 0.69
CA CYS A 33 7.08 -4.36 2.05
C CYS A 33 8.59 -4.15 2.22
N HIS A 34 9.40 -5.06 1.66
CA HIS A 34 10.86 -4.96 1.70
C HIS A 34 11.37 -3.72 0.97
N ALA A 35 10.90 -3.45 -0.25
CA ALA A 35 11.30 -2.23 -0.97
C ALA A 35 10.94 -0.96 -0.17
N LEU A 36 9.74 -0.93 0.41
CA LEU A 36 9.29 0.20 1.23
C LEU A 36 10.10 0.36 2.53
N SER A 37 10.57 -0.72 3.15
CA SER A 37 11.42 -0.63 4.34
C SER A 37 12.81 -0.07 4.01
N GLU A 38 13.33 -0.37 2.83
CA GLU A 38 14.62 0.15 2.32
C GLU A 38 14.54 1.61 1.84
N GLY A 39 13.35 2.24 1.90
CA GLY A 39 13.18 3.63 1.47
C GLY A 39 12.83 3.79 0.00
N GLU A 40 12.51 2.71 -0.71
CA GLU A 40 12.14 2.73 -2.11
C GLU A 40 10.63 2.91 -2.30
N ASN A 41 10.24 3.66 -3.32
CA ASN A 41 8.83 3.77 -3.71
C ASN A 41 8.42 2.57 -4.57
N VAL A 42 7.23 2.04 -4.35
CA VAL A 42 6.68 0.94 -5.17
C VAL A 42 5.64 1.48 -6.14
N LYS A 43 5.84 1.27 -7.44
CA LYS A 43 4.88 1.62 -8.49
C LYS A 43 4.37 0.38 -9.19
N ILE A 44 3.04 0.23 -9.24
CA ILE A 44 2.35 -0.80 -10.00
C ILE A 44 1.57 -0.10 -11.10
N SER A 45 2.06 -0.19 -12.34
CA SER A 45 1.44 0.44 -13.50
C SER A 45 -0.03 0.02 -13.64
N GLY A 46 -0.90 0.97 -14.00
CA GLY A 46 -2.34 0.74 -14.07
C GLY A 46 -3.05 0.70 -12.71
N PHE A 47 -2.38 0.36 -11.60
CA PHE A 47 -2.98 0.31 -10.27
C PHE A 47 -2.69 1.58 -9.45
N GLY A 48 -1.42 1.91 -9.22
CA GLY A 48 -1.08 3.06 -8.40
C GLY A 48 0.37 3.08 -7.93
N SER A 49 0.66 3.93 -6.96
CA SER A 49 2.00 4.07 -6.38
C SER A 49 1.95 4.23 -4.87
N PHE A 50 2.78 3.47 -4.18
CA PHE A 50 3.06 3.56 -2.76
C PHE A 50 4.32 4.41 -2.59
N ILE A 51 4.14 5.58 -1.98
CA ILE A 51 5.15 6.63 -1.95
C ILE A 51 5.49 6.96 -0.51
N LEU A 52 6.76 6.83 -0.16
CA LEU A 52 7.31 7.26 1.11
C LEU A 52 7.52 8.76 1.11
N ARG A 53 7.18 9.40 2.22
CA ARG A 53 7.44 10.81 2.45
C ARG A 53 7.98 11.02 3.85
N ASP A 54 9.04 11.79 3.93
CA ASP A 54 9.55 12.27 5.21
C ASP A 54 8.80 13.54 5.60
N LYS A 55 8.20 13.50 6.79
CA LYS A 55 7.52 14.63 7.41
C LYS A 55 8.46 15.21 8.45
N GLY A 56 8.80 16.49 8.28
CA GLY A 56 9.57 17.22 9.28
C GLY A 56 8.78 17.46 10.56
N GLU A 57 9.48 17.96 11.57
CA GLU A 57 8.89 18.40 12.83
C GLU A 57 7.90 19.53 12.59
N ARG A 58 6.80 19.54 13.35
CA ARG A 58 5.83 20.63 13.35
C ARG A 58 5.06 20.65 14.66
N VAL A 59 4.46 21.79 14.98
CA VAL A 59 3.53 21.89 16.11
C VAL A 59 2.13 21.46 15.68
N GLY A 60 1.54 20.56 16.44
CA GLY A 60 0.13 20.18 16.34
C GLY A 60 -0.66 20.66 17.54
N ARG A 61 -1.97 20.46 17.53
CA ARG A 61 -2.86 20.83 18.63
C ARG A 61 -3.63 19.60 19.10
N ASN A 62 -3.66 19.36 20.41
CA ASN A 62 -4.49 18.30 20.97
C ASN A 62 -5.97 18.65 20.71
N PRO A 63 -6.73 17.80 19.97
CA PRO A 63 -8.11 18.12 19.61
C PRO A 63 -9.04 18.29 20.81
N LYS A 64 -8.72 17.68 21.96
CA LYS A 64 -9.54 17.72 23.18
C LYS A 64 -9.24 18.94 24.05
N THR A 65 -7.98 19.39 24.11
CA THR A 65 -7.55 20.43 25.07
C THR A 65 -7.11 21.73 24.43
N GLY A 66 -6.84 21.76 23.11
CA GLY A 66 -6.30 22.93 22.45
C GLY A 66 -4.84 23.24 22.80
N VAL A 67 -4.14 22.36 23.52
CA VAL A 67 -2.73 22.57 23.86
C VAL A 67 -1.86 22.23 22.65
N GLU A 68 -0.89 23.08 22.36
CA GLU A 68 0.12 22.84 21.33
C GLU A 68 1.10 21.76 21.78
N VAL A 69 1.37 20.79 20.90
CA VAL A 69 2.27 19.66 21.16
C VAL A 69 3.19 19.46 19.95
N PRO A 70 4.50 19.31 20.14
CA PRO A 70 5.41 19.01 19.05
C PRO A 70 5.10 17.62 18.46
N ILE A 71 5.11 17.54 17.14
CA ILE A 71 4.98 16.31 16.37
C ILE A 71 6.36 16.00 15.78
N ALA A 72 6.98 14.94 16.30
CA ALA A 72 8.30 14.50 15.87
C ALA A 72 8.33 14.18 14.36
N PRO A 73 9.50 14.37 13.71
CA PRO A 73 9.71 13.94 12.33
C PRO A 73 9.42 12.44 12.18
N ARG A 74 8.81 12.05 11.07
CA ARG A 74 8.53 10.65 10.77
C ARG A 74 8.41 10.39 9.27
N ARG A 75 8.69 9.16 8.87
CA ARG A 75 8.35 8.67 7.53
C ARG A 75 6.90 8.22 7.49
N VAL A 76 6.19 8.58 6.43
CA VAL A 76 4.81 8.16 6.18
C VAL A 76 4.71 7.50 4.81
N LEU A 77 3.83 6.50 4.70
CA LEU A 77 3.46 5.86 3.44
C LEU A 77 2.18 6.50 2.91
N THR A 78 2.14 6.84 1.63
CA THR A 78 0.93 7.32 0.93
C THR A 78 0.70 6.47 -0.31
N PHE A 79 -0.50 5.90 -0.46
CA PHE A 79 -0.94 5.32 -1.72
C PHE A 79 -1.58 6.41 -2.60
N ARG A 80 -1.21 6.43 -3.88
CA ARG A 80 -1.88 7.23 -4.91
C ARG A 80 -2.37 6.28 -5.99
N ALA A 81 -3.70 6.18 -6.13
CA ALA A 81 -4.31 5.43 -7.23
C ALA A 81 -3.84 5.98 -8.58
N SER A 82 -3.76 5.12 -9.59
CA SER A 82 -3.54 5.55 -10.97
C SER A 82 -4.78 6.29 -11.50
N GLN A 83 -4.65 6.96 -12.65
CA GLN A 83 -5.83 7.51 -13.33
C GLN A 83 -6.77 6.37 -13.78
N LEU A 84 -6.21 5.33 -14.42
CA LEU A 84 -6.95 4.15 -14.86
C LEU A 84 -7.79 3.51 -13.73
N MET A 85 -7.20 3.34 -12.54
CA MET A 85 -7.90 2.77 -11.39
C MET A 85 -9.02 3.69 -10.89
N ARG A 86 -8.81 5.01 -10.90
CA ARG A 86 -9.87 5.97 -10.52
C ARG A 86 -11.02 5.94 -11.51
N ASP A 87 -10.73 5.92 -12.80
CA ASP A 87 -11.74 5.90 -13.86
C ASP A 87 -12.58 4.62 -13.76
N GLN A 88 -11.94 3.46 -13.63
CA GLN A 88 -12.63 2.17 -13.44
C GLN A 88 -13.54 2.13 -12.21
N ILE A 89 -13.19 2.83 -11.12
CA ILE A 89 -14.02 2.91 -9.92
C ILE A 89 -15.17 3.90 -10.08
N ALA A 90 -14.97 4.99 -10.82
CA ALA A 90 -15.99 6.02 -11.00
C ALA A 90 -17.07 5.63 -12.03
N GLU A 91 -16.71 4.77 -13.00
CA GLU A 91 -17.62 4.25 -14.03
C GLU A 91 -18.47 3.06 -13.55
N GLY A 92 -18.09 2.41 -12.43
CA GLY A 92 -18.82 1.30 -11.81
C GLY A 92 -19.77 1.75 -10.71
#